data_AF-A0A8T7D239-F1
#
_entry.id   AF-A0A8T7D239-F1
#
_cell.length_a   1.000
_cell.length_b   1.000
_cell.length_c   1.000
_cell.angle_alpha   90.00
_cell.angle_beta   90.00
_cell.angle_gamma   90.00
#
_symmetry.space_group_name_H-M   'P 1'
#
loop_
_entity.id
_entity.type
_entity.pdbx_description
1 polymer ?
#
loop_
_entity_poly.entity_id
_entity_poly.type
_entity_poly.pdbx_seq_one_letter_code
_entity_poly.pdbx_strand_id
1 'polypeptide(L)'
;LYFESRSNMSYRALDDYLERVKADPSSELVANVIGKPIPRTGQECKNLQIADACIGACFAALEPNRYGMTDQSYITFLRERFYRRSGNLLSYGFKLLPYDGAAEFAGKNGWIRELEQASASR
;
A
#
# COMPACT_ATOMS: atom_id res chain seq x y z
N LEU A 1 -4.61 12.45 -5.36
CA LEU A 1 -3.32 11.74 -5.50
C LEU A 1 -2.23 12.65 -4.96
N TYR A 2 -1.38 12.14 -4.07
CA TYR A 2 -0.28 12.91 -3.48
C TYR A 2 1.00 12.59 -4.24
N PHE A 3 1.63 13.62 -4.81
CA PHE A 3 2.87 13.49 -5.55
C PHE A 3 3.90 14.45 -4.97
N GLU A 4 5.14 13.97 -4.83
CA GLU A 4 6.28 14.86 -4.65
C GLU A 4 6.48 15.73 -5.88
N SER A 5 6.79 17.01 -5.68
CA SER A 5 7.03 17.92 -6.78
C SER A 5 8.29 17.53 -7.57
N ARG A 6 8.13 16.99 -8.78
CA ARG A 6 9.25 16.76 -9.71
C ARG A 6 9.45 17.98 -10.61
N SER A 7 10.67 18.49 -10.66
CA SER A 7 11.06 19.67 -11.47
C SER A 7 10.80 19.48 -12.97
N ASN A 8 10.87 18.24 -13.47
CA ASN A 8 10.67 17.92 -14.88
C ASN A 8 9.20 17.64 -15.26
N MET A 9 8.22 17.88 -14.37
CA MET A 9 6.81 17.61 -14.63
C MET A 9 5.98 18.89 -14.70
N SER A 10 5.25 19.07 -15.81
CA SER A 10 4.26 20.14 -15.93
C SER A 10 2.93 19.69 -15.30
N TYR A 11 2.61 20.20 -14.11
CA TYR A 11 1.35 19.92 -13.43
C TYR A 11 0.14 20.43 -14.22
N ARG A 12 0.32 21.47 -15.04
CA ARG A 12 -0.72 21.94 -15.97
C ARG A 12 -1.02 20.90 -17.03
N ALA A 13 0.01 20.34 -17.67
CA ALA A 13 -0.17 19.28 -18.67
C ALA A 13 -0.79 18.01 -18.07
N LEU A 14 -0.47 17.70 -16.80
CA LEU A 14 -1.11 16.61 -16.07
C LEU A 14 -2.60 16.87 -15.80
N ASP A 15 -2.95 18.09 -15.38
CA ASP A 15 -4.34 18.50 -15.17
C ASP A 15 -5.14 18.40 -16.48
N ASP A 16 -4.60 18.96 -17.57
CA ASP A 16 -5.20 18.89 -18.92
C ASP A 16 -5.40 17.45 -19.39
N TYR A 17 -4.42 16.57 -19.12
CA TYR A 17 -4.52 15.15 -19.43
C TYR A 17 -5.64 14.47 -18.64
N LEU A 18 -5.72 14.72 -17.33
CA LEU A 18 -6.75 14.12 -16.47
C LEU A 18 -8.16 14.55 -16.88
N GLU A 19 -8.34 15.83 -17.22
CA GLU A 19 -9.64 16.33 -17.70
C GLU A 19 -10.02 15.70 -19.04
N ARG A 20 -9.06 15.54 -19.96
CA ARG A 20 -9.30 14.84 -21.23
C ARG A 20 -9.73 13.38 -21.00
N VAL A 21 -9.07 12.68 -20.08
CA VAL A 21 -9.39 11.28 -19.79
C VAL A 21 -10.74 11.14 -19.08
N LYS A 22 -11.08 12.04 -18.16
CA LYS A 22 -12.41 12.05 -17.51
C LYS A 22 -13.55 12.35 -18.48
N ALA A 23 -13.29 13.12 -19.52
CA ALA A 23 -14.27 13.45 -20.56
C ALA A 23 -14.44 12.33 -21.60
N ASP A 24 -13.53 11.35 -21.64
CA ASP A 24 -13.56 10.25 -22.59
C ASP A 24 -14.59 9.19 -22.17
N PRO A 25 -15.67 8.97 -22.96
CA PRO A 25 -16.69 7.97 -22.64
C PRO A 25 -16.18 6.53 -22.63
N SER A 26 -15.03 6.27 -23.26
CA SER A 26 -14.37 4.96 -23.27
C SER A 26 -13.46 4.73 -22.06
N SER A 27 -13.25 5.75 -21.24
CA SER A 27 -12.46 5.62 -20.02
C SER A 27 -13.24 4.85 -18.96
N GLU A 28 -12.64 3.78 -18.43
CA GLU A 28 -13.15 3.07 -17.25
C GLU A 28 -12.88 3.83 -15.94
N LEU A 29 -12.25 5.01 -16.02
CA LEU A 29 -11.95 5.81 -14.85
C LEU A 29 -13.23 6.41 -14.26
N VAL A 30 -13.47 6.10 -12.99
CA VAL A 30 -14.52 6.76 -12.21
C VAL A 30 -14.08 8.20 -11.93
N ALA A 31 -14.57 9.14 -12.74
CA ALA A 31 -14.14 10.54 -12.74
C ALA A 31 -14.15 11.22 -11.35
N ASN A 32 -15.06 10.80 -10.47
CA ASN A 32 -15.24 11.37 -9.13
C ASN A 32 -14.27 10.82 -8.08
N VAL A 33 -13.46 9.81 -8.41
CA VAL A 33 -12.48 9.22 -7.47
C VAL A 33 -11.12 9.91 -7.58
N ILE A 34 -10.78 10.43 -8.77
CA ILE A 34 -9.51 11.13 -9.01
C ILE A 34 -9.70 12.63 -8.88
N GLY A 35 -9.39 13.15 -7.70
CA GLY A 35 -9.30 14.59 -7.45
C GLY A 35 -8.11 15.26 -8.15
N LYS A 36 -8.08 16.60 -8.09
CA LYS A 36 -7.02 17.43 -8.70
C LYS A 36 -5.62 17.06 -8.15
N PRO A 37 -4.58 16.96 -9.01
CA PRO A 37 -3.21 16.81 -8.53
C PRO A 37 -2.77 18.09 -7.79
N ILE A 38 -2.36 17.93 -6.52
CA ILE A 38 -1.83 19.04 -5.71
C ILE A 38 -0.34 18.76 -5.50
N PRO A 39 0.57 19.48 -6.20
CA PRO A 39 2.00 19.30 -6.00
C PRO A 39 2.39 19.75 -4.59
N ARG A 40 3.21 18.94 -3.92
CA ARG A 40 3.75 19.20 -2.59
C ARG A 40 5.25 18.98 -2.58
N THR A 41 5.97 19.75 -1.79
CA THR A 41 7.41 19.59 -1.59
C THR A 41 7.70 18.31 -0.80
N GLY A 42 8.90 17.74 -0.95
CA GLY A 42 9.32 16.58 -0.15
C GLY A 42 9.22 16.81 1.37
N GLN A 43 9.39 18.06 1.81
CA GLN A 43 9.26 18.47 3.21
C GLN A 43 7.80 18.44 3.71
N GLU A 44 6.82 18.68 2.83
CA GLU A 44 5.38 18.54 3.12
C GLU A 44 4.91 17.08 3.03
N CYS A 45 5.68 16.20 2.37
CA CYS A 45 5.34 14.80 2.11
C CYS A 45 6.02 13.80 3.05
N LYS A 46 6.56 14.23 4.20
CA LYS A 46 7.27 13.33 5.15
C LYS A 46 6.44 12.11 5.56
N ASN A 47 5.14 12.30 5.82
CA ASN A 47 4.25 11.19 6.16
C ASN A 47 4.02 10.24 4.99
N LEU A 48 4.11 10.74 3.75
CA LEU A 48 4.02 9.91 2.55
C LEU A 48 5.28 9.05 2.38
N GLN A 49 6.46 9.60 2.68
CA GLN A 49 7.72 8.82 2.70
C GLN A 49 7.69 7.73 3.76
N ILE A 50 7.13 8.01 4.95
CA ILE A 50 6.91 6.99 5.98
C ILE A 50 5.95 5.90 5.47
N ALA A 51 4.84 6.29 4.83
CA ALA A 51 3.91 5.33 4.24
C ALA A 51 4.60 4.46 3.18
N ASP A 52 5.38 5.07 2.29
CA ASP A 52 6.15 4.37 1.25
C ASP A 52 7.15 3.38 1.87
N ALA A 53 7.89 3.79 2.89
CA ALA A 53 8.81 2.92 3.63
C ALA A 53 8.08 1.75 4.31
N CYS A 54 6.92 1.98 4.92
CA CYS A 54 6.11 0.92 5.53
C CYS A 54 5.61 -0.08 4.48
N ILE A 55 5.18 0.39 3.31
CA ILE A 55 4.75 -0.49 2.21
C ILE A 55 5.94 -1.27 1.63
N GLY A 56 7.09 -0.62 1.45
CA GLY A 56 8.33 -1.29 1.03
C GLY A 56 8.75 -2.38 2.02
N ALA A 57 8.63 -2.13 3.33
CA ALA A 57 8.87 -3.13 4.36
C ALA A 57 7.86 -4.30 4.31
N CYS A 58 6.59 -4.02 4.03
CA CYS A 58 5.59 -5.08 3.81
C CYS A 58 5.93 -5.93 2.58
N PHE A 59 6.37 -5.30 1.50
CA PHE A 59 6.78 -6.00 0.28
C PHE A 59 8.01 -6.88 0.54
N ALA A 60 9.07 -6.33 1.13
CA ALA A 60 10.28 -7.06 1.48
C ALA A 60 10.02 -8.24 2.42
N ALA A 61 9.00 -8.13 3.28
CA ALA A 61 8.60 -9.22 4.15
C ALA A 61 7.93 -10.39 3.41
N LEU A 62 7.25 -10.10 2.30
CA LEU A 62 6.50 -11.10 1.52
C LEU A 62 7.30 -11.62 0.33
N GLU A 63 8.30 -10.87 -0.14
CA GLU A 63 9.15 -11.26 -1.25
C GLU A 63 10.12 -12.38 -0.84
N PRO A 64 10.04 -13.58 -1.47
CA PRO A 64 10.98 -14.65 -1.17
C PRO A 64 12.38 -14.27 -1.65
N ASN A 65 13.38 -14.50 -0.81
CA ASN A 65 14.78 -14.36 -1.21
C ASN A 65 15.18 -15.45 -2.22
N ARG A 66 16.45 -15.45 -2.65
CA ARG A 66 17.01 -16.47 -3.58
C ARG A 66 16.88 -17.93 -3.12
N TYR A 67 16.55 -18.17 -1.85
CA TYR A 67 16.32 -19.49 -1.26
C TYR A 67 14.83 -19.79 -1.05
N GLY A 68 13.92 -18.91 -1.49
CA GLY A 68 12.48 -19.06 -1.34
C GLY A 68 11.95 -18.72 0.05
N MET A 69 12.74 -18.10 0.92
CA MET A 69 12.32 -17.73 2.28
C MET A 69 11.88 -16.27 2.35
N THR A 70 10.81 -16.01 3.09
CA THR A 70 10.30 -14.67 3.42
C THR A 70 10.87 -14.15 4.74
N ASP A 71 10.95 -12.83 4.93
CA ASP A 71 11.40 -12.23 6.19
C ASP A 71 10.24 -11.58 6.96
N GLN A 72 9.66 -12.33 7.91
CA GLN A 72 8.54 -11.85 8.73
C GLN A 72 8.87 -10.67 9.65
N SER A 73 10.15 -10.36 9.89
CA SER A 73 10.58 -9.40 10.92
C SER A 73 10.04 -7.99 10.67
N TYR A 74 9.99 -7.55 9.41
CA TYR A 74 9.47 -6.25 9.00
C TYR A 74 7.98 -6.09 9.36
N ILE A 75 7.14 -7.07 9.02
CA ILE A 75 5.71 -7.04 9.36
C ILE A 75 5.51 -7.19 10.86
N THR A 76 6.30 -8.03 11.53
CA THR A 76 6.25 -8.19 12.99
C THR A 76 6.55 -6.88 13.70
N PHE A 77 7.52 -6.11 13.20
CA PHE A 77 7.83 -4.78 13.72
C PHE A 77 6.69 -3.78 13.51
N LEU A 78 6.06 -3.81 12.34
CA LEU A 78 4.95 -2.91 11.98
C LEU A 78 3.59 -3.36 12.55
N ARG A 79 3.50 -4.56 13.13
CA ARG A 79 2.22 -5.23 13.45
C ARG A 79 1.26 -4.38 14.29
N GLU A 80 1.79 -3.66 15.28
CA GLU A 80 1.01 -2.85 16.23
C GLU A 80 0.57 -1.50 15.60
N ARG A 81 1.09 -1.17 14.41
CA ARG A 81 0.77 0.06 13.68
C ARG A 81 -0.27 -0.18 12.59
N PHE A 82 -0.55 -1.42 12.22
CA PHE A 82 -1.62 -1.71 11.27
C PHE A 82 -3.00 -1.43 11.88
N TYR A 83 -3.91 -1.01 11.02
CA TYR A 83 -5.30 -0.86 11.37
C TYR A 83 -5.91 -2.22 11.75
N ARG A 84 -6.76 -2.25 12.78
CA ARG A 84 -7.50 -3.46 13.18
C ARG A 84 -8.98 -3.13 13.27
N ARG A 85 -9.80 -3.85 12.50
CA ARG A 85 -11.25 -3.73 12.60
C ARG A 85 -11.74 -4.77 13.58
N SER A 86 -12.26 -4.34 14.73
CA SER A 86 -12.73 -5.24 15.80
C SER A 86 -11.66 -6.25 16.23
N GLY A 87 -10.40 -5.80 16.36
CA GLY A 87 -9.25 -6.64 16.73
C GLY A 87 -8.65 -7.44 15.58
N ASN A 88 -9.38 -7.62 14.47
CA ASN A 88 -8.95 -8.40 13.32
C ASN A 88 -8.07 -7.57 12.37
N LEU A 89 -6.82 -8.02 12.20
CA LEU A 89 -5.83 -7.40 11.32
C LEU A 89 -6.00 -7.81 9.85
N LEU A 90 -6.22 -9.10 9.59
CA LEU A 90 -6.21 -9.70 8.25
C LEU A 90 -7.47 -9.36 7.43
N SER A 91 -8.47 -8.75 8.04
CA SER A 91 -9.69 -8.29 7.37
C SER A 91 -9.44 -7.06 6.48
N TYR A 92 -8.86 -6.00 7.06
CA TYR A 92 -8.68 -4.70 6.42
C TYR A 92 -7.30 -4.10 6.61
N GLY A 93 -6.63 -4.37 7.74
CA GLY A 93 -5.34 -3.75 8.05
C GLY A 93 -4.17 -4.32 7.27
N PHE A 94 -4.21 -5.61 6.99
CA PHE A 94 -3.19 -6.31 6.22
C PHE A 94 -3.84 -7.42 5.39
N LYS A 95 -4.11 -7.12 4.12
CA LYS A 95 -4.81 -8.05 3.23
C LYS A 95 -3.87 -8.55 2.14
N LEU A 96 -3.67 -9.86 2.09
CA LEU A 96 -3.13 -10.50 0.90
C LEU A 96 -4.23 -10.41 -0.17
N LEU A 97 -3.98 -9.61 -1.21
CA LEU A 97 -4.93 -9.47 -2.31
C LEU A 97 -5.15 -10.85 -2.97
N PRO A 98 -6.39 -11.15 -3.41
CA PRO A 98 -6.70 -12.43 -4.01
C PRO A 98 -5.98 -12.55 -5.35
N TYR A 99 -4.85 -13.25 -5.30
CA TYR A 99 -4.22 -13.92 -6.43
C TYR A 99 -4.38 -15.42 -6.19
N ASP A 100 -4.42 -16.23 -7.24
CA ASP A 100 -4.66 -17.68 -7.15
C ASP A 100 -3.70 -18.40 -6.17
N GLY A 101 -2.55 -17.79 -5.87
CA GLY A 101 -1.57 -18.27 -4.89
C GLY A 101 -1.65 -17.70 -3.47
N ALA A 102 -2.58 -16.80 -3.14
CA ALA A 102 -2.57 -16.12 -1.82
C ALA A 102 -2.81 -17.08 -0.65
N ALA A 103 -3.76 -18.01 -0.79
CA ALA A 103 -4.04 -19.02 0.23
C ALA A 103 -2.89 -20.02 0.39
N GLU A 104 -2.26 -20.42 -0.74
CA GLU A 104 -1.08 -21.29 -0.75
C GLU A 104 0.12 -20.59 -0.10
N PHE A 105 0.36 -19.32 -0.44
CA PHE A 105 1.41 -18.49 0.14
C PHE A 105 1.24 -18.37 1.65
N ALA A 106 0.02 -18.08 2.13
CA ALA A 106 -0.27 -18.04 3.56
C ALA A 106 -0.16 -19.42 4.24
N GLY A 107 -0.42 -20.51 3.51
CA GLY A 107 -0.19 -21.86 4.00
C GLY A 107 1.30 -22.19 4.17
N LYS A 108 2.13 -21.80 3.20
CA LYS A 108 3.60 -21.95 3.27
C LYS A 108 4.22 -21.05 4.34
N ASN A 109 3.64 -19.87 4.55
CA ASN A 109 4.10 -18.85 5.50
C ASN A 109 3.18 -18.80 6.73
N GLY A 110 3.27 -19.82 7.59
CA GLY A 110 2.38 -19.99 8.76
C GLY A 110 2.30 -18.78 9.69
N TRP A 111 3.38 -17.99 9.76
CA TRP A 111 3.47 -16.75 10.53
C TRP A 111 2.42 -15.69 10.16
N ILE A 112 1.87 -15.73 8.95
CA ILE A 112 0.82 -14.79 8.52
C ILE A 112 -0.45 -14.97 9.35
N ARG A 113 -0.78 -16.22 9.73
CA ARG A 113 -1.94 -16.52 10.57
C ARG A 113 -1.71 -16.11 12.03
N GLU A 114 -0.45 -16.07 12.47
CA GLU A 114 -0.05 -15.72 13.82
C GLU A 114 -0.15 -14.21 14.10
N LEU A 115 -0.20 -13.37 13.05
CA LEU A 115 -0.37 -11.92 13.15
C LEU A 115 -1.65 -11.48 13.88
N GLU A 116 -2.67 -12.34 13.94
CA GLU A 116 -3.92 -12.08 14.65
C GLU A 116 -3.81 -12.25 16.17
N GLN A 117 -2.96 -13.18 16.64
CA GLN A 117 -3.00 -13.67 18.02
C GLN A 117 -2.24 -12.78 19.02
N ALA A 118 -1.40 -11.86 18.53
CA ALA A 118 -0.37 -11.23 19.36
C ALA A 118 -0.71 -9.85 19.98
N SER A 119 -1.90 -9.29 19.74
CA SER A 119 -2.30 -7.97 20.27
C SER A 119 -3.22 -8.03 21.51
N ALA A 120 -3.43 -9.21 22.11
CA ALA A 120 -4.29 -9.37 23.30
C ALA A 120 -3.63 -8.95 24.63
N SER A 121 -2.43 -8.37 24.61
CA SER A 121 -1.68 -8.01 25.82
C SER A 121 -1.36 -6.52 25.85
N ARG A 122 -2.37 -5.69 26.12
CA ARG A 122 -2.22 -4.35 26.72
C ARG A 122 -3.41 -4.03 27.60
#